data_AF-A0AAU9L9L0-F1
#
_entry.id   AF-A0AAU9L9L0-F1
#
_cell.length_a   1.000
_cell.length_b   1.000
_cell.length_c   1.000
_cell.angle_alpha   90.00
_cell.angle_beta   90.00
_cell.angle_gamma   90.00
#
_symmetry.space_group_name_H-M   'P 1'
#
loop_
_entity.id
_entity.type
_entity.pdbx_description
1 polymer ?
#
loop_
_entity_poly.entity_id
_entity_poly.type
_entity_poly.pdbx_seq_one_letter_code
_entity_poly.pdbx_strand_id
1 'polypeptide(L)'
;MDEKSRKPEDTPFKQQKLKAWQPILTPNWVIGTFAVVGLIFIPIGVLLHTESDNVVEYSIQYDGNGMASSSNIVNIGSGCYLSEVSEGDSFNVDEHGCRITFNIEKEMKAPVYLYYQLDNFYQNHRRYVQSRSDAQLRGDAVASTTDCSPLVTTGTGVFKYNSTAETPIGGNETDYTLMPCGLIVNSLFNDIYWVNKLVTNGETYYQNDTYQGKTLVNLVDQTGIAWKSDVETKFKNINLADLTDADNTMMLWQNPRYRYIIPMYVGQEPIANKTAWTTNARAYGVQDEHFIVWMRTAGLPSFRKLYGRIDTDLAAGTQLEFLVSSNFVVSTFEGKKSIVISTTSWFGGRNPFLGIAYIIVGALCMVLAILFFAKHKLSPRKLGDTRYLVWKNNH
;
A
#
# COMPACT_ATOMS: atom_id res chain seq x y z
N MET A 1 -3.57 72.52 27.61
CA MET A 1 -4.23 71.52 26.76
C MET A 1 -3.20 71.17 25.71
N ASP A 2 -2.43 70.11 25.92
CA ASP A 2 -1.32 69.77 25.02
C ASP A 2 -1.87 69.39 23.65
N GLU A 3 -1.29 69.99 22.62
CA GLU A 3 -1.74 69.87 21.24
C GLU A 3 -1.57 68.42 20.77
N LYS A 4 -2.68 67.75 20.43
CA LYS A 4 -2.64 66.37 19.89
C LYS A 4 -2.00 66.39 18.51
N SER A 5 -0.72 66.04 18.44
CA SER A 5 0.02 65.88 17.19
C SER A 5 -0.62 64.80 16.30
N ARG A 6 -0.85 65.14 15.02
CA ARG A 6 -1.31 64.20 13.99
C ARG A 6 -0.15 63.54 13.23
N LYS A 7 1.09 63.74 13.66
CA LYS A 7 2.26 63.16 12.99
C LYS A 7 2.23 61.63 13.18
N PRO A 8 2.32 60.84 12.11
CA PRO A 8 2.45 59.39 12.22
C PRO A 8 3.70 59.04 13.04
N GLU A 9 3.61 57.98 13.83
CA GLU A 9 4.75 57.46 14.58
C GLU A 9 5.91 57.08 13.65
N ASP A 10 7.11 57.55 13.99
CA ASP A 10 8.34 57.35 13.22
C ASP A 10 9.02 56.03 13.63
N THR A 11 8.32 54.91 13.40
CA THR A 11 8.87 53.57 13.64
C THR A 11 9.27 52.88 12.33
N PRO A 12 10.30 52.03 12.30
CA PRO A 12 10.71 51.31 11.08
C PRO A 12 9.58 50.52 10.42
N PHE A 13 8.64 50.00 11.20
CA PHE A 13 7.45 49.31 10.69
C PHE A 13 6.48 50.28 10.00
N LYS A 14 6.06 51.35 10.68
CA LYS A 14 5.08 52.32 10.15
C LYS A 14 5.63 53.14 8.98
N GLN A 15 6.95 53.35 8.94
CA GLN A 15 7.64 54.09 7.89
C GLN A 15 8.14 53.20 6.74
N GLN A 16 7.85 51.89 6.78
CA GLN A 16 8.32 50.92 5.76
C GLN A 16 9.85 50.89 5.59
N LYS A 17 10.58 51.13 6.69
CA LYS A 17 12.05 51.10 6.76
C LYS A 17 12.56 49.86 7.51
N LEU A 18 11.81 48.77 7.46
CA LEU A 18 12.26 47.49 8.02
C LEU A 18 13.55 47.04 7.34
N LYS A 19 14.44 46.41 8.10
CA LYS A 19 15.64 45.78 7.54
C LYS A 19 15.20 44.70 6.56
N ALA A 20 15.47 44.91 5.29
CA ALA A 20 15.12 43.99 4.21
C ALA A 20 16.36 43.60 3.42
N TRP A 21 16.35 42.39 2.86
CA TRP A 21 17.29 41.94 1.86
C TRP A 21 16.60 41.95 0.50
N GLN A 22 17.18 42.64 -0.48
CA GLN A 22 16.66 42.73 -1.84
C GLN A 22 17.61 42.00 -2.79
N PRO A 23 17.39 40.70 -3.07
CA PRO A 23 18.25 39.95 -3.95
C PRO A 23 18.10 40.46 -5.40
N ILE A 24 19.14 41.12 -5.91
CA ILE A 24 19.24 41.48 -7.32
C ILE A 24 19.92 40.31 -8.04
N LEU A 25 19.17 39.65 -8.92
CA LEU A 25 19.67 38.52 -9.71
C LEU A 25 20.68 39.01 -10.76
N THR A 26 21.96 38.96 -10.42
CA THR A 26 23.04 39.23 -11.38
C THR A 26 23.39 37.96 -12.17
N PRO A 27 23.88 38.07 -13.42
CA PRO A 27 24.21 36.90 -14.24
C PRO A 27 25.17 35.92 -13.55
N ASN A 28 26.20 36.41 -12.85
CA ASN A 28 27.15 35.56 -12.14
C ASN A 28 26.49 34.73 -11.02
N TRP A 29 25.58 35.35 -10.26
CA TRP A 29 24.81 34.64 -9.24
C TRP A 29 23.90 33.58 -9.85
N VAL A 30 23.16 33.93 -10.91
CA VAL A 30 22.24 33.00 -11.58
C VAL A 30 22.99 31.82 -12.20
N ILE A 31 24.07 32.07 -12.95
CA ILE A 31 24.92 31.02 -13.54
C ILE A 31 25.49 30.11 -12.44
N GLY A 32 26.03 30.71 -11.37
CA GLY A 32 26.57 29.95 -10.24
C GLY A 32 25.51 29.06 -9.58
N THR A 33 24.31 29.59 -9.33
CA THR A 33 23.21 28.80 -8.75
C THR A 33 22.81 27.64 -9.66
N PHE A 34 22.60 27.86 -10.96
CA PHE A 34 22.25 26.78 -11.89
C PHE A 34 23.36 25.71 -11.98
N ALA A 35 24.63 26.12 -12.02
CA ALA A 35 25.75 25.18 -12.04
C ALA A 35 25.83 24.35 -10.74
N VAL A 36 25.67 24.98 -9.57
CA VAL A 36 25.68 24.28 -8.28
C VAL A 36 24.52 23.30 -8.16
N VAL A 37 23.30 23.71 -8.54
CA VAL A 37 22.13 22.81 -8.53
C VAL A 37 22.36 21.62 -9.44
N GLY A 38 22.84 21.84 -10.67
CA GLY A 38 23.17 20.76 -11.60
C GLY A 38 24.23 19.78 -11.07
N LEU A 39 25.33 20.31 -10.51
CA LEU A 39 26.41 19.51 -9.94
C LEU A 39 25.99 18.67 -8.72
N ILE A 40 24.97 19.10 -7.98
CA ILE A 40 24.43 18.35 -6.84
C ILE A 40 23.36 17.35 -7.30
N PHE A 41 22.46 17.77 -8.18
CA PHE A 41 21.30 16.96 -8.55
C PHE A 41 21.67 15.77 -9.42
N ILE A 42 22.67 15.90 -10.31
CA ILE A 42 23.07 14.79 -11.19
C ILE A 42 23.63 13.61 -10.38
N PRO A 43 24.63 13.77 -9.48
CA PRO A 43 25.13 12.66 -8.66
C PRO A 43 24.06 12.03 -7.77
N ILE A 44 23.19 12.85 -7.16
CA ILE A 44 22.06 12.35 -6.35
C ILE A 44 21.12 11.53 -7.22
N GLY A 45 20.77 12.02 -8.41
CA GLY A 45 19.89 11.32 -9.34
C GLY A 45 20.48 9.99 -9.82
N VAL A 46 21.78 9.94 -10.11
CA VAL A 46 22.49 8.70 -10.45
C VAL A 46 22.45 7.71 -9.29
N LEU A 47 22.76 8.15 -8.07
CA LEU A 47 22.69 7.29 -6.88
C LEU A 47 21.29 6.71 -6.67
N LEU A 48 20.25 7.56 -6.72
CA LEU A 48 18.86 7.12 -6.56
C LEU A 48 18.43 6.16 -7.67
N HIS A 49 18.87 6.37 -8.90
CA HIS A 49 18.57 5.49 -10.02
C HIS A 49 19.20 4.10 -9.84
N THR A 50 20.49 4.06 -9.48
CA THR A 50 21.20 2.78 -9.22
C THR A 50 20.57 2.01 -8.06
N GLU A 51 20.22 2.69 -6.97
CA GLU A 51 19.55 2.06 -5.83
C GLU A 51 18.17 1.52 -6.20
N SER A 52 17.42 2.21 -7.07
CA SER A 52 16.16 1.69 -7.61
C SER A 52 16.35 0.43 -8.47
N ASP A 53 17.40 0.37 -9.29
CA ASP A 53 17.65 -0.76 -10.19
C ASP A 53 18.18 -1.99 -9.46
N ASN A 54 18.79 -1.80 -8.30
CA ASN A 54 19.21 -2.88 -7.40
C ASN A 54 18.02 -3.63 -6.78
N VAL A 55 16.84 -3.01 -6.70
CA VAL A 55 15.62 -3.66 -6.23
C VAL A 55 15.19 -4.76 -7.20
N VAL A 56 15.08 -5.97 -6.67
CA VAL A 56 14.64 -7.17 -7.39
C VAL A 56 13.16 -7.36 -7.11
N GLU A 57 12.38 -7.52 -8.17
CA GLU A 57 10.94 -7.66 -8.08
C GLU A 57 10.44 -8.66 -9.12
N TYR A 58 9.57 -9.56 -8.69
CA TYR A 58 8.83 -10.48 -9.55
C TYR A 58 7.33 -10.32 -9.30
N SER A 59 6.54 -10.30 -10.37
CA SER A 59 5.09 -10.16 -10.32
C SER A 59 4.44 -11.17 -11.25
N ILE A 60 3.50 -11.96 -10.73
CA ILE A 60 2.75 -12.94 -11.51
C ILE A 60 1.26 -12.66 -11.34
N GLN A 61 0.60 -12.32 -12.45
CA GLN A 61 -0.86 -12.20 -12.51
C GLN A 61 -1.47 -13.61 -12.55
N TYR A 62 -2.40 -13.90 -11.64
CA TYR A 62 -3.03 -15.22 -11.51
C TYR A 62 -4.55 -15.22 -11.68
N ASP A 63 -5.17 -14.05 -11.82
CA ASP A 63 -6.59 -13.90 -12.08
C ASP A 63 -6.88 -12.57 -12.81
N GLY A 64 -8.04 -12.47 -13.44
CA GLY A 64 -8.60 -11.27 -14.03
C GLY A 64 -8.32 -11.11 -15.52
N ASN A 65 -8.62 -9.90 -16.02
CA ASN A 65 -8.63 -9.62 -17.45
C ASN A 65 -7.23 -9.77 -18.08
N GLY A 66 -7.19 -10.36 -19.28
CA GLY A 66 -5.95 -10.56 -20.03
C GLY A 66 -4.97 -11.50 -19.34
N MET A 67 -5.46 -12.44 -18.52
CA MET A 67 -4.63 -13.48 -17.92
C MET A 67 -3.92 -14.27 -19.04
N ALA A 68 -2.63 -14.01 -19.20
CA ALA A 68 -1.79 -14.78 -20.11
C ALA A 68 -1.50 -16.14 -19.48
N SER A 69 -1.64 -17.22 -20.24
CA SER A 69 -1.20 -18.55 -19.81
C SER A 69 0.27 -18.49 -19.42
N SER A 70 0.56 -18.58 -18.13
CA SER A 70 1.91 -18.53 -17.57
C SER A 70 2.37 -19.95 -17.23
N SER A 71 3.57 -20.33 -17.65
CA SER A 71 4.20 -21.60 -17.25
C SER A 71 4.46 -21.68 -15.75
N ASN A 72 4.43 -20.54 -15.05
CA ASN A 72 4.64 -20.44 -13.61
C ASN A 72 3.37 -20.74 -12.81
N ILE A 73 2.23 -20.97 -13.46
CA ILE A 73 0.95 -21.21 -12.79
C ILE A 73 0.49 -22.64 -13.12
N VAL A 74 0.19 -23.40 -12.07
CA VAL A 74 -0.41 -24.73 -12.18
C VAL A 74 -1.77 -24.71 -11.49
N ASN A 75 -2.84 -24.87 -12.26
CA ASN A 75 -4.21 -24.87 -11.74
C ASN A 75 -4.49 -26.11 -10.86
N ILE A 76 -5.33 -25.92 -9.85
CA ILE A 76 -5.95 -26.96 -9.04
C ILE A 76 -7.46 -26.79 -9.20
N GLY A 77 -8.19 -27.87 -9.44
CA GLY A 77 -9.62 -27.79 -9.77
C GLY A 77 -9.86 -26.97 -11.04
N SER A 78 -10.72 -25.96 -10.94
CA SER A 78 -11.03 -25.00 -11.99
C SER A 78 -9.96 -23.91 -12.16
N GLY A 79 -8.98 -23.84 -11.25
CA GLY A 79 -7.92 -22.83 -11.25
C GLY A 79 -8.26 -21.58 -10.43
N CYS A 80 -7.30 -20.66 -10.34
CA CYS A 80 -7.48 -19.41 -9.58
C CYS A 80 -8.37 -18.36 -10.26
N TYR A 81 -8.73 -18.56 -11.54
CA TYR A 81 -9.57 -17.62 -12.27
C TYR A 81 -11.02 -17.74 -11.81
N LEU A 82 -11.58 -16.64 -11.31
CA LEU A 82 -12.98 -16.57 -10.87
C LEU A 82 -13.80 -15.82 -11.93
N SER A 83 -14.61 -16.56 -12.67
CA SER A 83 -15.46 -16.06 -13.74
C SER A 83 -16.74 -15.43 -13.21
N GLU A 84 -17.34 -16.00 -12.17
CA GLU A 84 -18.63 -15.61 -11.60
C GLU A 84 -18.52 -15.17 -10.14
N VAL A 85 -19.50 -14.40 -9.66
CA VAL A 85 -19.52 -13.92 -8.27
C VAL A 85 -19.73 -15.06 -7.27
N SER A 86 -20.47 -16.12 -7.67
CA SER A 86 -20.75 -17.29 -6.84
C SER A 86 -19.55 -18.19 -6.60
N GLU A 87 -18.48 -18.06 -7.39
CA GLU A 87 -17.23 -18.80 -7.21
C GLU A 87 -16.35 -18.19 -6.10
N GLY A 88 -16.62 -16.92 -5.76
CA GLY A 88 -15.97 -16.22 -4.66
C GLY A 88 -16.38 -16.73 -3.29
N ASP A 89 -15.62 -16.32 -2.28
CA ASP A 89 -15.91 -16.63 -0.86
C ASP A 89 -16.05 -18.14 -0.53
N SER A 90 -15.56 -19.04 -1.40
CA SER A 90 -15.71 -20.50 -1.27
C SER A 90 -14.69 -21.14 -0.33
N PHE A 91 -13.49 -20.56 -0.21
CA PHE A 91 -12.37 -21.05 0.61
C PHE A 91 -12.02 -22.52 0.38
N ASN A 92 -12.17 -22.97 -0.87
CA ASN A 92 -11.90 -24.34 -1.29
C ASN A 92 -10.75 -24.36 -2.30
N VAL A 93 -9.56 -24.70 -1.82
CA VAL A 93 -8.35 -24.76 -2.66
C VAL A 93 -8.42 -25.87 -3.72
N ASP A 94 -9.22 -26.92 -3.49
CA ASP A 94 -9.37 -28.02 -4.44
C ASP A 94 -10.28 -27.65 -5.63
N GLU A 95 -11.10 -26.60 -5.46
CA GLU A 95 -12.03 -26.10 -6.48
C GLU A 95 -11.46 -24.87 -7.19
N HIS A 96 -11.04 -23.86 -6.42
CA HIS A 96 -10.52 -22.58 -6.93
C HIS A 96 -9.13 -22.27 -6.39
N GLY A 97 -8.19 -23.18 -6.66
CA GLY A 97 -6.79 -23.04 -6.24
C GLY A 97 -5.79 -23.04 -7.39
N CYS A 98 -4.59 -22.57 -7.12
CA CYS A 98 -3.46 -22.71 -8.04
C CYS A 98 -2.13 -22.68 -7.28
N ARG A 99 -1.09 -23.23 -7.92
CA ARG A 99 0.30 -23.08 -7.49
C ARG A 99 1.00 -22.08 -8.38
N ILE A 100 1.70 -21.13 -7.76
CA ILE A 100 2.45 -20.08 -8.45
C ILE A 100 3.93 -20.20 -8.09
N THR A 101 4.78 -20.41 -9.08
CA THR A 101 6.22 -20.60 -8.89
C THR A 101 7.02 -19.38 -9.34
N PHE A 102 7.78 -18.80 -8.42
CA PHE A 102 8.79 -17.79 -8.70
C PHE A 102 10.16 -18.44 -8.88
N ASN A 103 10.78 -18.20 -10.04
CA ASN A 103 12.17 -18.57 -10.30
C ASN A 103 13.05 -17.35 -10.00
N ILE A 104 13.79 -17.40 -8.90
CA ILE A 104 14.62 -16.29 -8.44
C ILE A 104 15.92 -16.27 -9.26
N GLU A 105 16.03 -15.39 -10.25
CA GLU A 105 17.22 -15.28 -11.11
C GLU A 105 18.34 -14.47 -10.46
N LYS A 106 17.99 -13.49 -9.64
CA LYS A 106 18.91 -12.62 -8.92
C LYS A 106 18.65 -12.73 -7.42
N GLU A 107 19.73 -12.81 -6.64
CA GLU A 107 19.67 -12.87 -5.18
C GLU A 107 18.79 -11.75 -4.60
N MET A 108 17.89 -12.11 -3.69
CA MET A 108 17.03 -11.20 -2.95
C MET A 108 17.48 -11.15 -1.49
N LYS A 109 18.04 -10.02 -1.08
CA LYS A 109 18.44 -9.78 0.31
C LYS A 109 17.23 -9.54 1.21
N ALA A 110 17.26 -10.11 2.41
CA ALA A 110 16.24 -9.93 3.43
C ALA A 110 16.19 -8.46 3.92
N PRO A 111 15.00 -7.95 4.30
CA PRO A 111 13.70 -8.63 4.20
C PRO A 111 13.15 -8.63 2.76
N VAL A 112 12.60 -9.77 2.33
CA VAL A 112 11.85 -9.89 1.07
C VAL A 112 10.38 -9.77 1.38
N TYR A 113 9.67 -8.86 0.70
CA TYR A 113 8.26 -8.60 0.99
C TYR A 113 7.36 -9.30 -0.01
N LEU A 114 6.28 -9.90 0.50
CA LEU A 114 5.20 -10.47 -0.28
C LEU A 114 4.04 -9.47 -0.30
N TYR A 115 3.61 -9.07 -1.50
CA TYR A 115 2.45 -8.23 -1.72
C TYR A 115 1.42 -8.94 -2.57
N TYR A 116 0.16 -8.60 -2.36
CA TYR A 116 -0.84 -8.74 -3.42
C TYR A 116 -1.01 -7.39 -4.13
N GLN A 117 -1.20 -7.45 -5.44
CA GLN A 117 -1.52 -6.31 -6.28
C GLN A 117 -2.93 -6.47 -6.83
N LEU A 118 -3.72 -5.42 -6.67
CA LEU A 118 -5.03 -5.27 -7.29
C LEU A 118 -4.95 -4.14 -8.31
N ASP A 119 -5.43 -4.42 -9.52
CA ASP A 119 -5.61 -3.43 -10.57
C ASP A 119 -7.08 -3.13 -10.83
N ASN A 120 -7.35 -1.91 -11.27
CA ASN A 120 -8.69 -1.38 -11.55
C ASN A 120 -9.65 -1.41 -10.34
N PHE A 121 -9.13 -1.26 -9.12
CA PHE A 121 -9.93 -1.21 -7.89
C PHE A 121 -9.83 0.16 -7.20
N TYR A 122 -10.93 0.91 -7.15
CA TYR A 122 -10.91 2.33 -6.78
C TYR A 122 -11.16 2.58 -5.28
N GLN A 123 -10.15 2.32 -4.43
CA GLN A 123 -10.23 2.67 -2.99
C GLN A 123 -10.31 4.18 -2.73
N ASN A 124 -9.92 5.02 -3.70
CA ASN A 124 -9.92 6.47 -3.58
C ASN A 124 -11.26 7.13 -3.93
N HIS A 125 -12.29 6.36 -4.29
CA HIS A 125 -13.60 6.92 -4.57
C HIS A 125 -14.21 7.55 -3.30
N ARG A 126 -14.70 8.80 -3.40
CA ARG A 126 -15.19 9.57 -2.23
C ARG A 126 -16.15 8.78 -1.34
N ARG A 127 -17.17 8.16 -1.93
CA ARG A 127 -18.16 7.36 -1.18
C ARG A 127 -17.54 6.14 -0.50
N TYR A 128 -16.54 5.52 -1.12
CA TYR A 128 -15.86 4.37 -0.57
C TYR A 128 -15.03 4.77 0.65
N VAL A 129 -14.20 5.83 0.54
CA VAL A 129 -13.36 6.34 1.64
C VAL A 129 -14.19 6.80 2.84
N GLN A 130 -15.34 7.42 2.59
CA GLN A 130 -16.23 7.91 3.65
C GLN A 130 -17.03 6.81 4.34
N SER A 131 -17.25 5.66 3.67
CA SER A 131 -18.11 4.59 4.15
C SER A 131 -17.41 3.69 5.18
N ARG A 132 -17.28 4.20 6.41
CA ARG A 132 -16.79 3.47 7.60
C ARG A 132 -17.14 4.20 8.90
N SER A 133 -17.20 3.49 10.03
CA SER A 133 -17.32 4.10 11.35
C SER A 133 -15.99 4.03 12.11
N ASP A 134 -15.30 5.16 12.22
CA ASP A 134 -14.03 5.25 12.95
C ASP A 134 -14.21 5.00 14.46
N ALA A 135 -15.41 5.20 15.00
CA ALA A 135 -15.72 4.92 16.41
C ALA A 135 -15.83 3.40 16.66
N GLN A 136 -16.52 2.65 15.78
CA GLN A 136 -16.53 1.18 15.85
C GLN A 136 -15.12 0.60 15.74
N LEU A 137 -14.29 1.14 14.83
CA LEU A 137 -12.91 0.70 14.67
C LEU A 137 -12.04 0.97 15.92
N ARG A 138 -12.42 1.95 16.75
CA ARG A 138 -11.78 2.26 18.03
C ARG A 138 -12.38 1.52 19.22
N GLY A 139 -13.27 0.56 19.01
CA GLY A 139 -13.83 -0.29 20.05
C GLY A 139 -15.12 0.23 20.69
N ASP A 140 -15.78 1.23 20.11
CA ASP A 140 -17.09 1.71 20.58
C ASP A 140 -18.23 0.86 20.00
N ALA A 141 -18.83 0.01 20.84
CA ALA A 141 -19.93 -0.89 20.46
C ALA A 141 -21.26 -0.15 20.21
N VAL A 142 -21.41 1.08 20.71
CA VAL A 142 -22.65 1.88 20.62
C VAL A 142 -22.52 2.99 19.57
N ALA A 143 -21.45 2.96 18.79
CA ALA A 143 -21.16 3.95 17.77
C ALA A 143 -22.24 4.04 16.69
N SER A 144 -22.51 5.27 16.24
CA SER A 144 -23.41 5.52 15.12
C SER A 144 -22.89 4.90 13.81
N THR A 145 -23.83 4.43 12.99
CA THR A 145 -23.58 3.83 11.66
C THR A 145 -23.89 4.79 10.50
N THR A 146 -24.20 6.06 10.78
CA THR A 146 -24.59 7.06 9.75
C THR A 146 -23.54 7.18 8.64
N ASP A 147 -22.26 7.18 8.98
CA ASP A 147 -21.16 7.30 8.03
C ASP A 147 -20.90 6.02 7.23
N CYS A 148 -21.47 4.87 7.63
CA CYS A 148 -21.27 3.60 6.95
C CYS A 148 -22.15 3.40 5.70
N SER A 149 -23.03 4.34 5.38
CA SER A 149 -23.87 4.25 4.18
C SER A 149 -23.02 4.03 2.91
N PRO A 150 -23.46 3.16 1.97
CA PRO A 150 -24.72 2.42 1.95
C PRO A 150 -24.71 1.08 2.69
N LEU A 151 -23.55 0.62 3.20
CA LEU A 151 -23.39 -0.77 3.64
C LEU A 151 -23.32 -0.87 5.17
N VAL A 152 -24.50 -0.80 5.78
CA VAL A 152 -24.71 -0.91 7.24
C VAL A 152 -25.07 -2.32 7.66
N THR A 153 -25.84 -3.02 6.83
CA THR A 153 -26.27 -4.41 7.05
C THR A 153 -25.79 -5.29 5.91
N THR A 154 -25.83 -6.60 6.07
CA THR A 154 -25.42 -7.53 5.01
C THR A 154 -26.36 -7.61 3.83
N GLY A 155 -27.62 -7.19 4.01
CA GLY A 155 -28.71 -7.62 3.16
C GLY A 155 -29.23 -8.99 3.59
N THR A 156 -30.39 -9.35 3.05
CA THR A 156 -31.06 -10.62 3.30
C THR A 156 -30.28 -11.79 2.71
N GLY A 157 -30.28 -12.95 3.38
CA GLY A 157 -29.75 -14.18 2.80
C GLY A 157 -28.34 -14.57 3.26
N VAL A 158 -27.86 -14.04 4.38
CA VAL A 158 -26.48 -14.32 4.85
C VAL A 158 -26.50 -15.20 6.09
N PHE A 159 -25.62 -16.20 6.10
CA PHE A 159 -25.35 -17.04 7.26
C PHE A 159 -24.26 -16.41 8.15
N LYS A 160 -24.49 -16.47 9.46
CA LYS A 160 -23.50 -16.10 10.47
C LYS A 160 -22.76 -17.35 10.94
N TYR A 161 -21.44 -17.29 11.07
CA TYR A 161 -20.63 -18.43 11.50
C TYR A 161 -19.88 -18.15 12.80
N ASN A 162 -19.42 -19.22 13.45
CA ASN A 162 -18.50 -19.12 14.58
C ASN A 162 -17.06 -19.33 14.11
N SER A 163 -16.44 -18.27 13.57
CA SER A 163 -15.08 -18.33 13.02
C SER A 163 -14.91 -19.44 12.00
N THR A 164 -14.10 -20.47 12.23
CA THR A 164 -13.81 -21.55 11.28
C THR A 164 -14.80 -22.73 11.33
N ALA A 165 -15.85 -22.67 12.17
CA ALA A 165 -16.84 -23.73 12.35
C ALA A 165 -17.68 -24.04 11.11
N GLU A 166 -17.73 -25.29 10.65
CA GLU A 166 -18.39 -25.64 9.38
C GLU A 166 -19.89 -25.32 9.34
N THR A 167 -20.57 -25.38 10.48
CA THR A 167 -22.02 -25.11 10.59
C THR A 167 -22.32 -23.65 10.93
N PRO A 168 -23.38 -23.06 10.35
CA PRO A 168 -23.81 -21.71 10.68
C PRO A 168 -24.49 -21.65 12.05
N ILE A 169 -24.45 -20.47 12.66
CA ILE A 169 -25.15 -20.13 13.91
C ILE A 169 -26.63 -19.89 13.57
N GLY A 170 -27.54 -20.52 14.32
CA GLY A 170 -28.97 -20.21 14.26
C GLY A 170 -29.75 -20.78 13.06
N GLY A 171 -29.08 -21.41 12.09
CA GLY A 171 -29.70 -22.17 10.99
C GLY A 171 -30.55 -21.39 9.99
N ASN A 172 -30.77 -20.09 10.21
CA ASN A 172 -31.62 -19.23 9.41
C ASN A 172 -30.81 -18.08 8.79
N GLU A 173 -31.05 -17.81 7.51
CA GLU A 173 -30.53 -16.64 6.83
C GLU A 173 -31.25 -15.38 7.33
N THR A 174 -30.50 -14.36 7.74
CA THR A 174 -31.08 -13.11 8.24
C THR A 174 -30.28 -11.90 7.75
N ASP A 175 -30.82 -10.69 7.97
CA ASP A 175 -30.10 -9.44 7.71
C ASP A 175 -29.41 -8.98 9.01
N TYR A 176 -28.09 -9.06 9.03
CA TYR A 176 -27.29 -8.70 10.21
C TYR A 176 -26.75 -7.28 10.10
N THR A 177 -26.74 -6.57 11.22
CA THR A 177 -26.00 -5.31 11.35
C THR A 177 -24.50 -5.60 11.34
N LEU A 178 -23.76 -4.96 10.45
CA LEU A 178 -22.33 -5.17 10.31
C LEU A 178 -21.55 -4.41 11.38
N MET A 179 -20.61 -5.10 12.03
CA MET A 179 -19.72 -4.48 13.00
C MET A 179 -18.26 -4.95 12.81
N PRO A 180 -17.37 -4.07 12.31
CA PRO A 180 -17.61 -2.71 11.84
C PRO A 180 -18.39 -2.67 10.50
N CYS A 181 -19.14 -1.60 10.27
CA CYS A 181 -19.88 -1.35 9.04
C CYS A 181 -19.05 -0.55 8.00
N GLY A 182 -19.54 -0.53 6.75
CA GLY A 182 -19.02 0.31 5.67
C GLY A 182 -18.41 -0.46 4.49
N LEU A 183 -18.26 0.21 3.35
CA LEU A 183 -17.79 -0.39 2.10
C LEU A 183 -16.35 -0.89 2.17
N ILE A 184 -15.47 -0.21 2.91
CA ILE A 184 -14.05 -0.60 2.99
C ILE A 184 -13.90 -1.97 3.64
N VAL A 185 -14.59 -2.15 4.77
CA VAL A 185 -14.57 -3.40 5.55
C VAL A 185 -15.11 -4.56 4.71
N ASN A 186 -16.25 -4.34 4.06
CA ASN A 186 -16.98 -5.39 3.33
C ASN A 186 -16.50 -5.61 1.90
N SER A 187 -15.37 -5.01 1.53
CA SER A 187 -14.64 -5.37 0.33
C SER A 187 -13.24 -5.88 0.69
N LEU A 188 -13.02 -6.35 1.93
CA LEU A 188 -11.73 -6.87 2.37
C LEU A 188 -11.23 -7.94 1.41
N PHE A 189 -9.96 -7.83 1.01
CA PHE A 189 -9.31 -8.83 0.17
C PHE A 189 -9.19 -10.15 0.93
N ASN A 190 -9.58 -11.26 0.29
CA ASN A 190 -9.73 -12.55 0.97
C ASN A 190 -9.13 -13.75 0.20
N ASP A 191 -8.25 -13.52 -0.78
CA ASP A 191 -7.39 -14.61 -1.25
C ASP A 191 -6.37 -14.96 -0.18
N ILE A 192 -5.93 -16.22 -0.19
CA ILE A 192 -4.99 -16.74 0.79
C ILE A 192 -3.76 -17.31 0.10
N TYR A 193 -2.59 -16.99 0.63
CA TYR A 193 -1.30 -17.48 0.14
C TYR A 193 -0.57 -18.29 1.21
N TRP A 194 -0.09 -19.47 0.83
CA TRP A 194 0.79 -20.31 1.64
C TRP A 194 2.05 -20.63 0.85
N VAL A 195 3.21 -20.67 1.49
CA VAL A 195 4.39 -21.25 0.86
C VAL A 195 4.17 -22.75 0.75
N ASN A 196 4.19 -23.29 -0.47
CA ASN A 196 3.94 -24.71 -0.75
C ASN A 196 5.23 -25.52 -0.83
N LYS A 197 6.21 -25.00 -1.55
CA LYS A 197 7.47 -25.68 -1.85
C LYS A 197 8.58 -24.66 -2.05
N LEU A 198 9.77 -24.98 -1.56
CA LEU A 198 10.99 -24.22 -1.76
C LEU A 198 12.09 -25.16 -2.27
N VAL A 199 12.67 -24.83 -3.41
CA VAL A 199 13.85 -25.53 -3.93
C VAL A 199 15.02 -24.58 -3.89
N THR A 200 16.07 -24.91 -3.13
CA THR A 200 17.25 -24.06 -3.01
C THR A 200 18.49 -24.93 -2.78
N ASN A 201 19.62 -24.59 -3.42
CA ASN A 201 20.88 -25.34 -3.31
C ASN A 201 20.76 -26.85 -3.59
N GLY A 202 19.84 -27.25 -4.46
CA GLY A 202 19.58 -28.66 -4.80
C GLY A 202 18.74 -29.43 -3.79
N GLU A 203 18.31 -28.80 -2.68
CA GLU A 203 17.40 -29.37 -1.71
C GLU A 203 15.96 -28.89 -1.95
N THR A 204 14.98 -29.75 -1.67
CA THR A 204 13.56 -29.44 -1.77
C THR A 204 12.92 -29.52 -0.39
N TYR A 205 12.22 -28.46 -0.02
CA TYR A 205 11.46 -28.33 1.22
C TYR A 205 9.97 -28.20 0.88
N TYR A 206 9.12 -28.87 1.65
CA TYR A 206 7.66 -28.80 1.59
C TYR A 206 7.10 -28.13 2.86
N GLN A 207 5.79 -27.86 2.88
CA GLN A 207 5.11 -27.09 3.94
C GLN A 207 5.47 -27.48 5.39
N ASN A 208 5.63 -28.78 5.65
CA ASN A 208 5.91 -29.34 6.98
C ASN A 208 7.40 -29.39 7.33
N ASP A 209 8.28 -29.16 6.36
CA ASP A 209 9.72 -29.19 6.57
C ASP A 209 10.19 -27.91 7.27
N THR A 210 11.33 -28.01 7.97
CA THR A 210 11.94 -26.86 8.63
C THR A 210 13.01 -26.24 7.74
N TYR A 211 12.90 -24.94 7.49
CA TYR A 211 13.87 -24.14 6.75
C TYR A 211 14.28 -22.94 7.60
N GLN A 212 15.59 -22.79 7.84
CA GLN A 212 16.17 -21.71 8.68
C GLN A 212 15.47 -21.51 10.04
N GLY A 213 15.08 -22.61 10.70
CA GLY A 213 14.48 -22.60 12.04
C GLY A 213 12.97 -22.28 12.09
N LYS A 214 12.30 -22.16 10.93
CA LYS A 214 10.84 -22.04 10.82
C LYS A 214 10.28 -23.18 9.98
N THR A 215 9.03 -23.60 10.22
CA THR A 215 8.35 -24.47 9.24
C THR A 215 8.13 -23.71 7.95
N LEU A 216 8.22 -24.39 6.80
CA LEU A 216 8.23 -23.71 5.51
C LEU A 216 6.96 -22.90 5.26
N VAL A 217 5.80 -23.41 5.67
CA VAL A 217 4.52 -22.67 5.56
C VAL A 217 4.56 -21.32 6.31
N ASN A 218 5.42 -21.20 7.33
CA ASN A 218 5.67 -20.00 8.14
C ASN A 218 6.88 -19.17 7.66
N LEU A 219 7.43 -19.45 6.48
CA LEU A 219 8.54 -18.69 5.91
C LEU A 219 8.14 -17.23 5.67
N VAL A 220 6.90 -16.99 5.24
CA VAL A 220 6.31 -15.65 5.16
C VAL A 220 5.74 -15.29 6.53
N ASP A 221 6.45 -14.44 7.26
CA ASP A 221 5.96 -13.84 8.51
C ASP A 221 4.90 -12.78 8.19
N GLN A 222 3.69 -13.00 8.72
CA GLN A 222 2.54 -12.12 8.54
C GLN A 222 2.41 -11.08 9.67
N THR A 223 3.48 -10.88 10.47
CA THR A 223 3.46 -10.00 11.65
C THR A 223 4.35 -8.77 11.50
N GLY A 224 3.91 -7.64 12.07
CA GLY A 224 4.55 -6.35 11.87
C GLY A 224 4.50 -5.90 10.40
N ILE A 225 3.39 -6.19 9.71
CA ILE A 225 3.05 -5.70 8.37
C ILE A 225 2.26 -4.39 8.44
N ALA A 226 1.56 -4.13 9.55
CA ALA A 226 0.85 -2.89 9.82
C ALA A 226 1.74 -1.87 10.56
N TRP A 227 1.37 -0.60 10.46
CA TRP A 227 2.09 0.46 11.16
C TRP A 227 1.79 0.38 12.65
N LYS A 228 2.84 0.45 13.49
CA LYS A 228 2.71 0.37 14.95
C LYS A 228 1.66 1.34 15.51
N SER A 229 1.62 2.56 15.00
CA SER A 229 0.63 3.56 15.42
C SER A 229 -0.82 3.15 15.13
N ASP A 230 -1.08 2.46 14.02
CA ASP A 230 -2.42 1.98 13.70
C ASP A 230 -2.84 0.85 14.64
N VAL A 231 -1.95 -0.13 14.87
CA VAL A 231 -2.17 -1.27 15.77
C VAL A 231 -2.38 -0.83 17.22
N GLU A 232 -1.57 0.11 17.69
CA GLU A 232 -1.57 0.52 19.09
C GLU A 232 -2.71 1.50 19.42
N THR A 233 -3.11 2.38 18.49
CA THR A 233 -4.01 3.50 18.81
C THR A 233 -5.33 3.53 18.05
N LYS A 234 -5.36 3.10 16.78
CA LYS A 234 -6.53 3.32 15.92
C LYS A 234 -7.53 2.18 15.92
N PHE A 235 -7.03 0.95 15.98
CA PHE A 235 -7.86 -0.24 15.87
C PHE A 235 -7.94 -0.98 17.22
N LYS A 236 -9.16 -1.13 17.74
CA LYS A 236 -9.45 -1.84 18.98
C LYS A 236 -10.72 -2.65 18.83
N ASN A 237 -10.67 -3.91 19.26
CA ASN A 237 -11.85 -4.74 19.30
C ASN A 237 -12.85 -4.16 20.30
N ILE A 238 -14.14 -4.23 19.94
CA ILE A 238 -15.23 -3.91 20.85
C ILE A 238 -15.29 -4.95 21.98
N ASN A 239 -15.88 -4.55 23.09
CA ASN A 239 -16.31 -5.49 24.11
C ASN A 239 -17.70 -6.04 23.74
N LEU A 240 -17.78 -7.36 23.54
CA LEU A 240 -19.02 -8.03 23.11
C LEU A 240 -20.17 -7.87 24.12
N ALA A 241 -19.87 -7.65 25.40
CA ALA A 241 -20.89 -7.41 26.43
C ALA A 241 -21.60 -6.05 26.28
N ASP A 242 -20.99 -5.11 25.56
CA ASP A 242 -21.53 -3.76 25.37
C ASP A 242 -22.45 -3.66 24.13
N LEU A 243 -22.61 -4.77 23.39
CA LEU A 243 -23.52 -4.85 22.25
C LEU A 243 -24.97 -4.83 22.70
N THR A 244 -25.77 -3.96 22.08
CA THR A 244 -27.22 -3.87 22.35
C THR A 244 -28.02 -5.05 21.78
N ASP A 245 -27.54 -5.62 20.68
CA ASP A 245 -28.17 -6.76 19.99
C ASP A 245 -27.09 -7.67 19.38
N ALA A 246 -26.52 -8.54 20.21
CA ALA A 246 -25.44 -9.44 19.80
C ALA A 246 -25.90 -10.51 18.78
N ASP A 247 -27.17 -10.90 18.83
CA ASP A 247 -27.72 -11.93 17.95
C ASP A 247 -27.85 -11.40 16.51
N ASN A 248 -28.38 -10.19 16.34
CA ASN A 248 -28.49 -9.54 15.02
C ASN A 248 -27.25 -8.74 14.59
N THR A 249 -26.18 -8.70 15.38
CA THR A 249 -24.91 -8.08 15.00
C THR A 249 -23.91 -9.11 14.48
N MET A 250 -23.29 -8.85 13.34
CA MET A 250 -22.25 -9.71 12.77
C MET A 250 -20.87 -9.08 12.86
N MET A 251 -19.96 -9.82 13.48
CA MET A 251 -18.54 -9.50 13.60
C MET A 251 -17.76 -9.98 12.36
N LEU A 252 -16.56 -9.42 12.15
CA LEU A 252 -15.68 -9.78 11.02
C LEU A 252 -15.44 -11.29 10.87
N TRP A 253 -15.08 -11.95 11.97
CA TRP A 253 -14.77 -13.39 11.97
C TRP A 253 -16.02 -14.27 11.81
N GLN A 254 -17.22 -13.70 11.87
CA GLN A 254 -18.48 -14.43 11.66
C GLN A 254 -18.98 -14.33 10.22
N ASN A 255 -18.47 -13.34 9.48
CA ASN A 255 -18.85 -13.08 8.10
C ASN A 255 -18.27 -14.16 7.17
N PRO A 256 -19.08 -14.82 6.32
CA PRO A 256 -18.62 -15.87 5.41
C PRO A 256 -17.45 -15.43 4.52
N ARG A 257 -17.38 -14.14 4.16
CA ARG A 257 -16.32 -13.59 3.31
C ARG A 257 -14.96 -13.48 3.97
N TYR A 258 -14.89 -13.40 5.30
CA TYR A 258 -13.65 -13.04 6.01
C TYR A 258 -13.29 -13.96 7.17
N ARG A 259 -14.18 -14.89 7.53
CA ARG A 259 -14.00 -15.84 8.65
C ARG A 259 -12.75 -16.72 8.62
N TYR A 260 -12.17 -16.93 7.43
CA TYR A 260 -10.91 -17.67 7.25
C TYR A 260 -9.68 -16.75 7.10
N ILE A 261 -9.89 -15.43 7.04
CA ILE A 261 -8.84 -14.42 7.00
C ILE A 261 -8.64 -13.80 8.40
N ILE A 262 -9.74 -13.53 9.10
CA ILE A 262 -9.77 -12.82 10.38
C ILE A 262 -10.06 -13.82 11.51
N PRO A 263 -9.10 -14.03 12.43
CA PRO A 263 -9.32 -14.84 13.62
C PRO A 263 -10.39 -14.24 14.55
N MET A 264 -10.98 -15.10 15.39
CA MET A 264 -11.97 -14.72 16.40
C MET A 264 -11.35 -14.44 17.77
N TYR A 265 -10.22 -15.07 18.11
CA TYR A 265 -9.56 -14.88 19.41
C TYR A 265 -8.05 -15.08 19.30
N VAL A 266 -7.32 -14.50 20.24
CA VAL A 266 -5.86 -14.70 20.35
C VAL A 266 -5.56 -16.15 20.72
N GLY A 267 -4.66 -16.78 19.98
CA GLY A 267 -4.28 -18.17 20.17
C GLY A 267 -5.08 -19.16 19.32
N GLN A 268 -6.00 -18.70 18.47
CA GLN A 268 -6.72 -19.57 17.54
C GLN A 268 -5.74 -20.30 16.61
N GLU A 269 -5.83 -21.63 16.57
CA GLU A 269 -4.95 -22.47 15.77
C GLU A 269 -5.27 -22.36 14.27
N PRO A 270 -4.26 -22.43 13.39
CA PRO A 270 -4.46 -22.43 11.94
C PRO A 270 -5.02 -23.76 11.45
N ILE A 271 -5.81 -23.71 10.37
CA ILE A 271 -6.23 -24.89 9.61
C ILE A 271 -5.42 -24.90 8.32
N ALA A 272 -4.63 -25.95 8.12
CA ALA A 272 -3.76 -26.10 6.95
C ALA A 272 -4.54 -25.92 5.64
N ASN A 273 -3.99 -25.10 4.74
CA ASN A 273 -4.55 -24.79 3.43
C ASN A 273 -6.00 -24.27 3.45
N LYS A 274 -6.44 -23.67 4.56
CA LYS A 274 -7.78 -23.09 4.71
C LYS A 274 -7.77 -21.71 5.37
N THR A 275 -6.99 -21.51 6.43
CA THR A 275 -6.89 -20.20 7.11
C THR A 275 -5.73 -19.37 6.59
N ALA A 276 -5.87 -18.03 6.59
CA ALA A 276 -4.80 -17.11 6.18
C ALA A 276 -3.62 -17.11 7.15
N TRP A 277 -3.89 -17.16 8.45
CA TRP A 277 -2.86 -17.30 9.46
C TRP A 277 -2.29 -18.72 9.44
N THR A 278 -0.98 -18.82 9.63
CA THR A 278 -0.20 -20.08 9.59
C THR A 278 0.45 -20.43 10.94
N THR A 279 0.36 -19.51 11.91
CA THR A 279 0.71 -19.70 13.32
C THR A 279 -0.46 -19.29 14.19
N ASN A 280 -0.47 -19.68 15.47
CA ASN A 280 -1.54 -19.29 16.39
C ASN A 280 -1.77 -17.78 16.35
N ALA A 281 -3.03 -17.38 16.15
CA ALA A 281 -3.41 -16.00 15.91
C ALA A 281 -2.91 -15.07 17.03
N ARG A 282 -2.13 -14.03 16.67
CA ARG A 282 -1.62 -13.06 17.66
C ARG A 282 -2.62 -11.95 17.99
N ALA A 283 -3.51 -11.67 17.05
CA ALA A 283 -4.58 -10.70 17.16
C ALA A 283 -5.84 -11.29 16.51
N TYR A 284 -6.97 -10.61 16.70
CA TYR A 284 -8.26 -11.04 16.17
C TYR A 284 -9.10 -9.81 15.81
N GLY A 285 -10.16 -10.02 15.03
CA GLY A 285 -11.10 -8.95 14.67
C GLY A 285 -10.42 -7.77 13.99
N VAL A 286 -10.72 -6.55 14.43
CA VAL A 286 -10.19 -5.32 13.80
C VAL A 286 -8.71 -5.08 14.12
N GLN A 287 -8.15 -5.80 15.10
CA GLN A 287 -6.74 -5.70 15.47
C GLN A 287 -5.84 -6.62 14.64
N ASP A 288 -6.43 -7.48 13.80
CA ASP A 288 -5.68 -8.28 12.84
C ASP A 288 -4.93 -7.39 11.84
N GLU A 289 -3.66 -7.69 11.57
CA GLU A 289 -2.83 -6.80 10.76
C GLU A 289 -3.22 -6.81 9.27
N HIS A 290 -3.75 -7.92 8.72
CA HIS A 290 -4.25 -7.95 7.34
C HIS A 290 -5.45 -7.02 7.17
N PHE A 291 -6.34 -7.02 8.16
CA PHE A 291 -7.45 -6.06 8.20
C PHE A 291 -6.95 -4.61 8.23
N ILE A 292 -5.98 -4.30 9.11
CA ILE A 292 -5.44 -2.93 9.24
C ILE A 292 -4.76 -2.47 7.93
N VAL A 293 -4.00 -3.35 7.28
CA VAL A 293 -3.37 -3.07 5.97
C VAL A 293 -4.43 -2.72 4.92
N TRP A 294 -5.54 -3.46 4.88
CA TRP A 294 -6.65 -3.19 3.96
C TRP A 294 -7.32 -1.84 4.24
N MET A 295 -7.60 -1.54 5.51
CA MET A 295 -8.29 -0.32 5.94
C MET A 295 -7.55 0.98 5.58
N ARG A 296 -6.23 0.92 5.36
CA ARG A 296 -5.47 2.06 4.80
C ARG A 296 -5.72 2.15 3.29
N THR A 297 -6.70 2.95 2.86
CA THR A 297 -7.05 3.13 1.44
C THR A 297 -5.88 3.56 0.56
N ALA A 298 -5.77 2.99 -0.64
CA ALA A 298 -4.81 3.39 -1.67
C ALA A 298 -5.26 4.66 -2.42
N GLY A 299 -4.30 5.45 -2.90
CA GLY A 299 -4.57 6.67 -3.66
C GLY A 299 -4.80 6.46 -5.16
N LEU A 300 -4.41 5.28 -5.69
CA LEU A 300 -4.47 4.92 -7.11
C LEU A 300 -5.26 3.60 -7.29
N PRO A 301 -5.85 3.35 -8.47
CA PRO A 301 -6.64 2.13 -8.74
C PRO A 301 -5.81 0.86 -8.90
N SER A 302 -4.52 1.01 -9.21
CA SER A 302 -3.52 -0.05 -9.15
C SER A 302 -2.68 0.16 -7.91
N PHE A 303 -2.72 -0.79 -7.00
CA PHE A 303 -2.02 -0.68 -5.72
C PHE A 303 -1.55 -2.03 -5.22
N ARG A 304 -0.56 -1.98 -4.33
CA ARG A 304 -0.02 -3.13 -3.63
C ARG A 304 -0.32 -3.01 -2.15
N LYS A 305 -0.53 -4.16 -1.51
CA LYS A 305 -0.71 -4.26 -0.06
C LYS A 305 0.19 -5.36 0.46
N LEU A 306 0.84 -5.09 1.59
CA LEU A 306 1.76 -6.03 2.19
C LEU A 306 0.97 -7.20 2.79
N TYR A 307 1.32 -8.42 2.40
CA TYR A 307 0.75 -9.65 2.96
C TYR A 307 1.68 -10.26 4.02
N GLY A 308 2.99 -10.14 3.82
CA GLY A 308 3.98 -10.66 4.76
C GLY A 308 5.41 -10.39 4.32
N ARG A 309 6.38 -10.80 5.13
CA ARG A 309 7.81 -10.68 4.82
C ARG A 309 8.56 -11.98 5.09
N ILE A 310 9.60 -12.22 4.33
CA ILE A 310 10.56 -13.30 4.49
C ILE A 310 11.84 -12.66 5.02
N ASP A 311 12.20 -12.99 6.25
CA ASP A 311 13.35 -12.42 6.96
C ASP A 311 14.66 -13.19 6.69
N THR A 312 14.73 -13.87 5.54
CA THR A 312 15.86 -14.70 5.12
C THR A 312 16.22 -14.40 3.67
N ASP A 313 17.50 -14.37 3.33
CA ASP A 313 17.97 -14.16 1.96
C ASP A 313 17.47 -15.30 1.04
N LEU A 314 17.04 -14.95 -0.17
CA LEU A 314 16.72 -15.93 -1.22
C LEU A 314 17.83 -15.89 -2.27
N ALA A 315 18.52 -17.02 -2.44
CA ALA A 315 19.63 -17.14 -3.38
C ALA A 315 19.14 -17.11 -4.84
N ALA A 316 20.04 -16.72 -5.75
CA ALA A 316 19.80 -16.95 -7.17
C ALA A 316 19.70 -18.45 -7.45
N GLY A 317 18.75 -18.84 -8.31
CA GLY A 317 18.38 -20.23 -8.60
C GLY A 317 17.33 -20.82 -7.67
N THR A 318 16.92 -20.12 -6.61
CA THR A 318 15.84 -20.58 -5.73
C THR A 318 14.51 -20.62 -6.49
N GLN A 319 13.73 -21.68 -6.31
CA GLN A 319 12.34 -21.75 -6.74
C GLN A 319 11.42 -21.67 -5.53
N LEU A 320 10.60 -20.63 -5.47
CA LEU A 320 9.63 -20.41 -4.39
C LEU A 320 8.21 -20.57 -4.95
N GLU A 321 7.53 -21.62 -4.53
CA GLU A 321 6.17 -21.95 -4.97
C GLU A 321 5.16 -21.63 -3.87
N PHE A 322 4.14 -20.84 -4.23
CA PHE A 322 3.01 -20.53 -3.38
C PHE A 322 1.79 -21.36 -3.77
N LEU A 323 1.06 -21.87 -2.79
CA LEU A 323 -0.30 -22.35 -2.94
C LEU A 323 -1.24 -21.17 -2.70
N VAL A 324 -2.18 -20.96 -3.62
CA VAL A 324 -3.14 -19.86 -3.58
C VAL A 324 -4.55 -20.42 -3.53
N SER A 325 -5.35 -19.95 -2.58
CA SER A 325 -6.81 -20.09 -2.59
C SER A 325 -7.42 -18.77 -3.07
N SER A 326 -8.09 -18.82 -4.22
CA SER A 326 -8.72 -17.67 -4.86
C SER A 326 -10.16 -17.54 -4.36
N ASN A 327 -10.51 -16.40 -3.76
CA ASN A 327 -11.83 -16.11 -3.19
C ASN A 327 -12.36 -14.73 -3.61
N PHE A 328 -11.46 -13.80 -3.95
CA PHE A 328 -11.78 -12.41 -4.28
C PHE A 328 -12.07 -12.24 -5.76
N VAL A 329 -13.34 -12.05 -6.12
CA VAL A 329 -13.75 -11.96 -7.53
C VAL A 329 -13.38 -10.59 -8.13
N VAL A 330 -12.70 -10.61 -9.29
CA VAL A 330 -12.29 -9.39 -10.02
C VAL A 330 -12.90 -9.27 -11.41
N SER A 331 -13.55 -10.33 -11.92
CA SER A 331 -14.16 -10.36 -13.25
C SER A 331 -15.24 -9.29 -13.45
N THR A 332 -15.99 -8.97 -12.40
CA THR A 332 -17.12 -8.02 -12.42
C THR A 332 -16.73 -6.56 -12.71
N PHE A 333 -15.45 -6.21 -12.54
CA PHE A 333 -14.95 -4.85 -12.77
C PHE A 333 -13.69 -4.84 -13.63
N GLU A 334 -13.48 -5.88 -14.45
CA GLU A 334 -12.31 -6.02 -15.34
C GLU A 334 -10.97 -5.83 -14.60
N GLY A 335 -10.94 -6.25 -13.33
CA GLY A 335 -9.76 -6.15 -12.48
C GLY A 335 -8.73 -7.24 -12.76
N LYS A 336 -7.61 -7.17 -12.04
CA LYS A 336 -6.54 -8.17 -12.07
C LYS A 336 -6.01 -8.40 -10.66
N LYS A 337 -5.60 -9.64 -10.40
CA LYS A 337 -4.89 -10.02 -9.17
C LYS A 337 -3.51 -10.54 -9.52
N SER A 338 -2.50 -10.00 -8.83
CA SER A 338 -1.13 -10.49 -8.95
C SER A 338 -0.51 -10.71 -7.58
N ILE A 339 0.34 -11.73 -7.48
CA ILE A 339 1.24 -11.94 -6.36
C ILE A 339 2.60 -11.34 -6.72
N VAL A 340 3.17 -10.55 -5.81
CA VAL A 340 4.41 -9.81 -6.04
C VAL A 340 5.38 -10.07 -4.91
N ILE A 341 6.60 -10.47 -5.25
CA ILE A 341 7.73 -10.53 -4.29
C ILE A 341 8.73 -9.45 -4.66
N SER A 342 9.17 -8.67 -3.68
CA SER A 342 10.05 -7.51 -3.94
C SER A 342 10.98 -7.26 -2.76
N THR A 343 12.24 -6.91 -3.04
CA THR A 343 13.14 -6.33 -2.03
C THR A 343 12.88 -4.83 -1.88
N THR A 344 13.49 -4.19 -0.89
CA THR A 344 13.45 -2.73 -0.76
C THR A 344 14.84 -2.14 -0.67
N SER A 345 15.02 -0.98 -1.27
CA SER A 345 16.14 -0.08 -1.00
C SER A 345 15.83 0.78 0.24
N TRP A 346 16.81 1.58 0.66
CA TRP A 346 16.66 2.51 1.78
C TRP A 346 15.56 3.58 1.58
N PHE A 347 15.13 3.83 0.34
CA PHE A 347 14.05 4.78 0.04
C PHE A 347 12.77 4.11 -0.49
N GLY A 348 12.69 2.77 -0.45
CA GLY A 348 11.49 2.01 -0.78
C GLY A 348 11.70 1.00 -1.92
N GLY A 349 10.60 0.64 -2.59
CA GLY A 349 10.59 -0.30 -3.70
C GLY A 349 11.17 0.26 -5.00
N ARG A 350 11.11 -0.54 -6.07
CA ARG A 350 11.62 -0.17 -7.39
C ARG A 350 10.85 1.04 -7.95
N ASN A 351 11.51 2.20 -8.02
CA ASN A 351 10.95 3.41 -8.60
C ASN A 351 12.05 4.28 -9.23
N PRO A 352 12.36 4.11 -10.53
CA PRO A 352 13.44 4.84 -11.18
C PRO A 352 13.06 6.31 -11.47
N PHE A 353 11.77 6.68 -11.38
CA PHE A 353 11.29 8.01 -11.74
C PHE A 353 11.99 9.12 -10.97
N LEU A 354 12.21 8.94 -9.66
CA LEU A 354 12.83 9.97 -8.83
C LEU A 354 14.27 10.23 -9.28
N GLY A 355 15.07 9.18 -9.50
CA GLY A 355 16.44 9.31 -10.00
C GLY A 355 16.48 9.97 -11.38
N ILE A 356 15.62 9.54 -12.30
CA ILE A 356 15.50 10.13 -13.65
C ILE A 356 15.12 11.62 -13.58
N ALA A 357 14.17 12.00 -12.73
CA ALA A 357 13.75 13.39 -12.57
C ALA A 357 14.89 14.28 -12.07
N TYR A 358 15.67 13.82 -11.09
CA TYR A 358 16.85 14.55 -10.60
C TYR A 358 17.92 14.72 -11.69
N ILE A 359 18.18 13.68 -12.48
CA ILE A 359 19.13 13.74 -13.60
C ILE A 359 18.65 14.74 -14.66
N ILE A 360 17.38 14.69 -15.06
CA ILE A 360 16.80 15.59 -16.08
C ILE A 360 16.86 17.05 -15.62
N VAL A 361 16.39 17.34 -14.40
CA VAL A 361 16.41 18.71 -13.85
C VAL A 361 17.85 19.20 -13.70
N GLY A 362 18.74 18.36 -13.18
CA GLY A 362 20.15 18.70 -13.04
C GLY A 362 20.84 18.98 -14.38
N ALA A 363 20.58 18.15 -15.40
CA ALA A 363 21.10 18.34 -16.76
C ALA A 363 20.57 19.63 -17.40
N LEU A 364 19.28 19.92 -17.25
CA LEU A 364 18.68 21.16 -17.73
C LEU A 364 19.30 22.39 -17.04
N CYS A 365 19.54 22.34 -15.74
CA CYS A 365 20.27 23.39 -15.01
C CYS A 365 21.69 23.58 -15.55
N MET A 366 22.43 22.51 -15.84
CA MET A 366 23.78 22.61 -16.43
C MET A 366 23.76 23.23 -17.82
N VAL A 367 22.82 22.84 -18.68
CA VAL A 367 22.66 23.43 -20.02
C VAL A 367 22.35 24.92 -19.92
N LEU A 368 21.42 25.32 -19.04
CA LEU A 368 21.10 26.74 -18.83
C LEU A 368 22.28 27.53 -18.26
N ALA A 369 23.07 26.95 -17.35
CA ALA A 369 24.28 27.58 -16.84
C ALA A 369 25.30 27.85 -17.96
N ILE A 370 25.52 26.88 -18.86
CA ILE A 370 26.41 27.03 -20.03
C ILE A 370 25.87 28.10 -20.99
N LEU A 371 24.58 28.09 -21.30
CA LEU A 371 23.96 29.07 -22.21
C LEU A 371 24.01 30.49 -21.64
N PHE A 372 23.71 30.67 -20.35
CA PHE A 372 23.81 31.98 -19.69
C PHE A 372 25.25 32.44 -19.58
N PHE A 373 26.20 31.54 -19.32
CA PHE A 373 27.62 31.85 -19.32
C PHE A 373 28.08 32.31 -20.71
N ALA A 374 27.73 31.57 -21.77
CA ALA A 374 28.04 31.92 -23.14
C ALA A 374 27.46 33.29 -23.52
N LYS A 375 26.17 33.53 -23.24
CA LYS A 375 25.52 34.83 -23.48
C LYS A 375 26.19 35.96 -22.69
N HIS A 376 26.53 35.72 -21.43
CA HIS A 376 27.18 36.73 -20.59
C HIS A 376 28.58 37.10 -21.10
N LYS A 377 29.30 36.14 -21.71
CA LYS A 377 30.64 36.39 -22.31
C LYS A 377 30.57 36.98 -23.71
N LEU A 378 29.64 36.53 -24.56
CA LEU A 378 29.52 36.98 -25.96
C LEU A 378 28.80 38.34 -26.08
N SER A 379 27.87 38.65 -25.18
CA SER A 379 27.09 39.90 -25.22
C SER A 379 26.82 40.43 -23.81
N PRO A 380 27.87 40.90 -23.10
CA PRO A 380 27.72 41.42 -21.74
C PRO A 380 26.90 42.71 -21.74
N ARG A 381 25.85 42.74 -20.92
CA ARG A 381 25.11 43.97 -20.61
C ARG A 381 25.65 44.57 -19.32
N LYS A 382 25.92 45.87 -19.32
CA LYS A 382 26.31 46.61 -18.10
C LYS A 382 25.12 46.67 -17.15
N LEU A 383 25.32 46.26 -15.90
CA LEU A 383 24.28 46.31 -14.87
C LEU A 383 23.87 47.77 -14.60
N GLY A 384 22.57 48.05 -14.55
CA GLY A 384 22.06 49.41 -14.34
C GLY A 384 22.30 50.38 -15.51
N ASP A 385 22.51 49.86 -16.74
CA ASP A 385 22.72 50.72 -17.91
C ASP A 385 21.49 51.59 -18.21
N THR A 386 21.68 52.91 -18.05
CA THR A 386 20.61 53.90 -18.22
C THR A 386 20.04 53.97 -19.63
N ARG A 387 20.76 53.46 -20.66
CA ARG A 387 20.29 53.43 -22.06
C ARG A 387 19.03 52.58 -22.27
N TYR A 388 18.73 51.68 -21.32
CA TYR A 388 17.55 50.83 -21.38
C TYR A 388 16.40 51.34 -20.50
N LEU A 389 16.55 52.53 -19.91
CA LEU A 389 15.44 53.18 -19.22
C LEU A 389 14.45 53.64 -20.29
N VAL A 390 13.20 53.22 -20.15
CA VAL A 390 12.16 53.37 -21.18
C VAL A 390 12.04 54.83 -21.66
N TRP A 391 12.22 55.80 -20.76
CA TRP A 391 12.10 57.22 -21.08
C TRP A 391 13.30 57.82 -21.83
N LYS A 392 14.47 57.16 -21.85
CA LYS A 392 15.65 57.65 -22.59
C LYS A 392 15.61 57.33 -24.08
N ASN A 393 14.78 56.37 -24.50
CA ASN A 393 14.61 56.00 -25.91
C ASN A 393 13.43 56.71 -26.59
N ASN A 394 12.74 57.60 -25.88
CA ASN A 394 11.60 58.37 -26.38
C ASN A 394 11.97 59.83 -26.77
N HIS A 395 13.26 60.11 -26.96
CA HIS A 395 13.75 61.41 -27.44
C HIS A 395 14.70 61.25 -28.62
#